data_AF-A0A239DVN1-F1
#
_entry.id   AF-A0A239DVN1-F1
#
_cell.length_a   1.000
_cell.length_b   1.000
_cell.length_c   1.000
_cell.angle_alpha   90.00
_cell.angle_beta   90.00
_cell.angle_gamma   90.00
#
_symmetry.space_group_name_H-M   'P 1'
#
loop_
_entity.id
_entity.type
_entity.pdbx_description
1 polymer ?
#
loop_
_entity_poly.entity_id
_entity_poly.type
_entity_poly.pdbx_seq_one_letter_code
_entity_poly.pdbx_strand_id
1 'polypeptide(L)'
;MKPFDELTHRQQLIRKNLARFFIHGCFALVLVWSVFRMVEKQEQANASHQRVEDTMMDFYLKTRDQTDTLGMAAYMKQHLYTAEYQLWLRMGE
;
A
#
# COMPACT_ATOMS: atom_id res chain seq x y z
N MET A 1 25.73 -38.65 4.56
CA MET A 1 25.87 -37.83 3.32
C MET A 1 27.31 -38.00 2.82
N LYS A 2 27.53 -38.24 1.52
CA LYS A 2 28.91 -38.31 0.99
C LYS A 2 29.62 -36.95 1.16
N PRO A 3 30.93 -36.95 1.50
CA PRO A 3 31.72 -35.73 1.62
C PRO A 3 31.76 -35.01 0.26
N PHE A 4 31.86 -33.67 0.31
CA PHE A 4 31.69 -32.82 -0.87
C PHE A 4 32.73 -33.13 -1.96
N ASP A 5 33.94 -33.53 -1.56
CA ASP A 5 35.07 -33.83 -2.43
C ASP A 5 34.90 -35.15 -3.21
N GLU A 6 34.00 -36.04 -2.77
CA GLU A 6 33.71 -37.32 -3.46
C GLU A 6 32.54 -37.23 -4.45
N LEU A 7 31.91 -36.06 -4.58
CA LEU A 7 30.80 -35.84 -5.50
C LEU A 7 31.31 -35.62 -6.93
N THR A 8 30.57 -36.11 -7.93
CA THR A 8 30.89 -35.80 -9.34
C THR A 8 30.84 -34.30 -9.58
N HIS A 9 31.66 -33.79 -10.50
CA HIS A 9 31.77 -32.35 -10.78
C HIS A 9 30.41 -31.65 -11.02
N ARG A 10 29.45 -32.35 -11.64
CA ARG A 10 28.07 -31.85 -11.82
C ARG A 10 27.29 -31.73 -10.51
N GLN A 11 27.43 -32.70 -9.61
CA GLN A 11 26.77 -32.70 -8.30
C GLN A 11 27.33 -31.62 -7.35
N GLN A 12 28.64 -31.35 -7.42
CA GLN A 12 29.26 -30.26 -6.67
C GLN A 12 28.74 -28.88 -7.13
N LEU A 13 28.59 -28.67 -8.45
CA LEU A 13 28.02 -27.43 -9.01
C LEU A 13 26.57 -27.21 -8.55
N ILE A 14 25.75 -28.26 -8.61
CA ILE A 14 24.35 -28.20 -8.16
C ILE A 14 24.30 -27.83 -6.68
N ARG A 15 25.08 -28.50 -5.83
CA ARG A 15 25.05 -28.27 -4.38
C ARG A 15 25.59 -26.89 -3.97
N LYS A 16 26.60 -26.36 -4.68
CA LYS A 16 27.08 -24.97 -4.50
C LYS A 16 26.04 -23.93 -4.91
N ASN A 17 25.33 -24.18 -6.01
CA ASN A 17 24.34 -23.23 -6.53
C ASN A 17 22.98 -23.34 -5.83
N LEU A 18 22.67 -24.47 -5.20
CA LEU A 18 21.43 -24.68 -4.45
C LEU A 18 21.26 -23.67 -3.32
N ALA A 19 22.33 -23.43 -2.55
CA ALA A 19 22.31 -22.46 -1.46
C ALA A 19 22.08 -21.04 -1.99
N ARG A 20 22.75 -20.66 -3.08
CA ARG A 20 22.54 -19.35 -3.73
C ARG A 20 21.13 -19.22 -4.27
N PHE A 21 20.61 -20.25 -4.93
CA PHE A 21 19.25 -20.27 -5.45
C PHE A 21 18.22 -20.11 -4.32
N PHE A 22 18.41 -20.80 -3.20
CA PHE A 22 17.52 -20.68 -2.06
C PHE A 22 17.56 -19.27 -1.45
N ILE A 23 18.75 -18.71 -1.24
CA ILE A 23 18.91 -17.36 -0.69
C ILE A 23 18.28 -16.31 -1.62
N HIS A 24 18.61 -16.33 -2.91
CA HIS A 24 18.06 -15.37 -3.87
C HIS A 24 16.57 -15.58 -4.11
N GLY A 25 16.10 -16.83 -4.12
CA GLY A 25 14.68 -17.16 -4.25
C GLY A 25 13.85 -16.67 -3.07
N CYS A 26 14.31 -16.93 -1.83
CA CYS A 26 13.66 -16.40 -0.63
C CYS A 26 13.65 -14.87 -0.62
N PHE A 27 14.76 -14.24 -0.99
CA PHE A 27 14.85 -12.78 -1.06
C PHE A 27 13.88 -12.20 -2.09
N ALA A 28 13.80 -12.79 -3.30
CA ALA A 28 12.87 -12.37 -4.33
C ALA A 28 11.40 -12.52 -3.88
N LEU A 29 11.06 -13.61 -3.20
CA LEU A 29 9.71 -13.82 -2.66
C LEU A 29 9.33 -12.75 -1.64
N VAL A 30 10.24 -12.42 -0.70
CA VAL A 30 10.01 -11.37 0.30
C VAL A 30 9.85 -10.01 -0.37
N LEU A 31 10.67 -9.70 -1.38
CA LEU A 31 10.55 -8.45 -2.13
C LEU A 31 9.20 -8.33 -2.84
N VAL A 32 8.78 -9.37 -3.57
CA VAL A 32 7.49 -9.39 -4.26
C VAL A 32 6.34 -9.21 -3.28
N TRP A 33 6.37 -9.91 -2.15
CA TRP A 33 5.38 -9.76 -1.09
C TRP A 33 5.36 -8.33 -0.50
N SER A 34 6.53 -7.75 -0.25
CA SER A 34 6.66 -6.38 0.25
C SER A 34 6.07 -5.36 -0.72
N VAL A 35 6.37 -5.49 -2.02
CA VAL A 35 5.83 -4.60 -3.06
C VAL A 35 4.32 -4.75 -3.14
N PHE A 36 3.80 -5.98 -3.11
CA PHE A 36 2.36 -6.22 -3.13
C PHE A 36 1.65 -5.54 -1.95
N ARG A 37 2.19 -5.68 -0.73
CA ARG A 37 1.63 -5.03 0.48
C ARG A 37 1.73 -3.50 0.42
N MET A 38 2.78 -2.98 -0.21
CA MET A 38 2.92 -1.53 -0.42
C MET A 38 1.86 -1.01 -1.39
N VAL A 39 1.66 -1.69 -2.53
CA VAL A 39 0.62 -1.33 -3.52
C VAL A 39 -0.76 -1.40 -2.90
N GLU A 40 -1.08 -2.47 -2.17
CA GLU A 40 -2.38 -2.61 -1.48
C GLU A 40 -2.64 -1.43 -0.52
N LYS A 41 -1.64 -1.03 0.25
CA LYS A 41 -1.74 0.13 1.14
C LYS A 41 -1.90 1.44 0.38
N GLN A 42 -1.21 1.59 -0.74
CA GLN A 42 -1.30 2.79 -1.57
C GLN A 42 -2.65 2.89 -2.26
N GLU A 43 -3.22 1.78 -2.74
CA GLU A 43 -4.56 1.74 -3.31
C GLU A 43 -5.62 2.11 -2.26
N GLN A 44 -5.50 1.58 -1.04
CA GLN A 44 -6.39 1.96 0.07
C GLN A 44 -6.28 3.45 0.43
N ALA A 45 -5.05 3.98 0.47
CA ALA A 45 -4.82 5.41 0.72
C ALA A 45 -5.41 6.27 -0.40
N ASN A 46 -5.19 5.90 -1.66
CA ASN A 46 -5.73 6.62 -2.83
C ASN A 46 -7.26 6.58 -2.85
N ALA A 47 -7.89 5.43 -2.57
CA ALA A 47 -9.34 5.32 -2.49
C ALA A 47 -9.92 6.21 -1.37
N SER A 48 -9.24 6.26 -0.22
CA SER A 48 -9.62 7.14 0.88
C SER A 48 -9.50 8.62 0.51
N HIS A 49 -8.39 9.03 -0.13
CA HIS A 49 -8.21 10.38 -0.67
C HIS A 49 -9.31 10.75 -1.68
N GLN A 50 -9.58 9.86 -2.63
CA GLN A 50 -10.58 10.08 -3.67
C GLN A 50 -11.98 10.27 -3.06
N ARG A 51 -12.35 9.49 -2.06
CA ARG A 51 -13.65 9.69 -1.38
C ARG A 51 -13.73 11.04 -0.67
N VAL A 52 -12.63 11.50 -0.06
CA VAL A 52 -12.57 12.84 0.55
C VAL A 52 -12.82 13.92 -0.51
N GLU A 53 -12.12 13.85 -1.65
CA GLU A 53 -12.29 14.77 -2.77
C GLU A 53 -13.71 14.75 -3.34
N ASP A 54 -14.26 13.55 -3.58
CA ASP A 54 -15.62 13.36 -4.10
C ASP A 54 -16.67 13.95 -3.14
N THR A 55 -16.50 13.73 -1.82
CA THR A 55 -17.42 14.26 -0.80
C THR A 55 -17.34 15.78 -0.72
N MET A 56 -16.13 16.35 -0.85
CA MET A 56 -15.92 17.79 -0.91
C MET A 56 -16.58 18.39 -2.17
N MET A 57 -16.42 17.75 -3.32
CA MET A 57 -17.06 18.17 -4.56
C MET A 57 -18.58 18.10 -4.46
N ASP A 58 -19.12 17.02 -3.89
CA ASP A 58 -20.56 16.85 -3.67
C ASP A 58 -21.14 17.95 -2.76
N PHE A 59 -20.41 18.36 -1.72
CA PHE A 59 -20.77 19.53 -0.93
C PHE A 59 -20.81 20.81 -1.79
N TYR A 60 -19.78 21.08 -2.58
CA TYR A 60 -19.77 22.28 -3.43
C TYR A 60 -20.90 22.28 -4.47
N LEU A 61 -21.22 21.13 -5.05
CA LEU A 61 -22.30 20.99 -6.03
C LEU A 61 -23.68 21.17 -5.40
N LYS A 62 -23.92 20.58 -4.23
CA LYS A 62 -25.22 20.64 -3.54
C LYS A 62 -25.49 22.00 -2.92
N THR A 63 -24.46 22.61 -2.35
CA THR A 63 -24.64 23.80 -1.54
C THR A 63 -24.41 25.10 -2.29
N ARG A 64 -23.94 25.04 -3.56
CA ARG A 64 -23.76 26.04 -4.66
C ARG A 64 -23.48 27.52 -4.32
N ASP A 65 -24.09 28.07 -3.28
CA ASP A 65 -23.91 29.40 -2.69
C ASP A 65 -23.28 29.39 -1.27
N GLN A 66 -23.30 28.26 -0.54
CA GLN A 66 -22.69 28.15 0.80
C GLN A 66 -21.27 27.60 0.69
N THR A 67 -20.30 28.47 0.98
CA THR A 67 -18.87 28.17 1.11
C THR A 67 -18.39 28.35 2.54
N ASP A 68 -19.29 28.19 3.52
CA ASP A 68 -18.92 28.33 4.91
C ASP A 68 -18.10 27.12 5.38
N THR A 69 -16.97 27.40 6.02
CA THR A 69 -16.05 26.37 6.53
C THR A 69 -16.68 25.51 7.63
N LEU A 70 -17.67 26.04 8.36
CA LEU A 70 -18.40 25.31 9.39
C LEU A 70 -19.39 24.30 8.78
N GLY A 71 -20.18 24.72 7.80
CA GLY A 71 -21.09 23.85 7.05
C GLY A 71 -20.35 22.72 6.33
N MET A 72 -19.22 23.03 5.70
CA MET A 72 -18.36 22.01 5.10
C MET A 72 -17.83 21.03 6.14
N ALA A 73 -17.30 21.51 7.27
CA ALA A 73 -16.77 20.63 8.33
C ALA A 73 -17.84 19.70 8.91
N ALA A 74 -19.07 20.20 9.11
CA ALA A 74 -20.20 19.38 9.54
C ALA A 74 -20.59 18.34 8.48
N TYR A 75 -20.63 18.73 7.21
CA TYR A 75 -20.94 17.84 6.09
C TYR A 75 -19.91 16.72 5.94
N MET A 76 -18.62 17.08 5.97
CA MET A 76 -17.52 16.12 5.91
C MET A 76 -17.57 15.14 7.08
N LYS A 77 -17.84 15.61 8.30
CA LYS A 77 -17.96 14.75 9.49
C LYS A 77 -19.12 13.75 9.39
N GLN A 78 -20.20 14.10 8.68
CA GLN A 78 -21.36 13.24 8.50
C GLN A 78 -21.17 12.19 7.40
N HIS A 79 -20.42 12.52 6.34
CA HIS A 79 -20.35 11.70 5.12
C HIS A 79 -19.03 10.94 4.95
N LEU A 80 -17.98 11.32 5.68
CA LEU A 80 -16.70 10.61 5.70
C LEU A 80 -16.60 9.66 6.89
N TYR A 81 -15.82 8.58 6.74
CA TYR A 81 -15.41 7.78 7.88
C TYR A 81 -14.45 8.56 8.79
N THR A 82 -14.34 8.20 10.06
CA THR A 82 -13.47 8.90 11.03
C THR A 82 -12.04 9.09 10.52
N ALA A 83 -11.47 8.08 9.86
CA ALA A 83 -10.11 8.15 9.31
C ALA A 83 -10.00 9.12 8.13
N GLU A 84 -11.00 9.13 7.25
CA GLU A 84 -11.09 10.04 6.09
C GLU A 84 -11.33 11.49 6.53
N TYR A 85 -12.14 11.70 7.58
CA TYR A 85 -12.35 13.03 8.15
C TYR A 85 -11.07 13.60 8.77
N GLN A 86 -10.31 12.77 9.50
CA GLN A 86 -9.00 13.17 10.04
C GLN A 86 -7.99 13.46 8.93
N LEU A 87 -8.03 12.67 7.85
CA LEU A 87 -7.24 12.91 6.66
C LEU A 87 -7.59 14.27 6.02
N TRP A 88 -8.88 14.55 5.84
CA TRP A 88 -9.37 15.82 5.31
C TRP A 88 -8.91 17.02 6.14
N LEU A 89 -9.00 16.94 7.48
CA LEU A 89 -8.50 18.00 8.37
C LEU A 89 -7.00 18.27 8.16
N ARG A 90 -6.19 17.23 8.00
CA ARG A 90 -4.74 17.36 7.76
C ARG A 90 -4.40 17.88 6.36
N MET A 91 -5.28 17.71 5.37
CA MET A 91 -5.10 18.28 4.04
C MET A 91 -5.35 19.79 4.01
N GLY A 92 -6.13 20.31 4.97
CA GLY A 92 -6.47 21.73 5.09
C GLY A 92 -5.53 22.54 5.98
N GLU A 93 -4.60 21.90 6.70
CA GLU A 93 -3.47 22.53 7.41
C GLU A 93 -2.31 22.83 6.46
#